data_AF-A0A7I9YLB1-F1
#
_entry.id   AF-A0A7I9YLB1-F1
#
_cell.length_a   1.000
_cell.length_b   1.000
_cell.length_c   1.000
_cell.angle_alpha   90.00
_cell.angle_beta   90.00
_cell.angle_gamma   90.00
#
_symmetry.space_group_name_H-M   'P 1'
#
loop_
_entity.id
_entity.type
_entity.pdbx_description
1 polymer ?
#
loop_
_entity_poly.entity_id
_entity_poly.type
_entity_poly.pdbx_seq_one_letter_code
_entity_poly.pdbx_strand_id
1 'polypeptide(L)'
;MAFLIAPEIVAAAGSDLASIGAAVHSATSAANAPTTGVLAAAADEVSAAIAALFSEHGQTFQAISAQASTFHQQFAQLISAGAASYAAAEAANANPLLALINAPFLAALGRPLIGDGADGTTTVNGIGTNGGPGGILYGNGGRGGDSTLVGAQGGWGGPGGLIGNGGAGGKGGPAGMLNGVPYAAGTGGFGGRGGFLYGNGGAGGAGGFSAVAGGIGGIGGRGGDAVLFGAGGNGGAGGDADQTFPGNKPGYGGYGGAGGGIPNLWPELFGPTGALGTNGQPVP
;
A
#
# COMPACT_ATOMS: atom_id res chain seq x y z
N MET A 1 -25.38 -13.87 -20.02
CA MET A 1 -24.54 -12.67 -19.84
C MET A 1 -24.57 -12.34 -18.36
N ALA A 2 -23.43 -12.36 -17.66
CA ALA A 2 -23.36 -11.96 -16.26
C ALA A 2 -23.26 -10.42 -16.22
N PHE A 3 -24.18 -9.77 -15.51
CA PHE A 3 -24.12 -8.34 -15.25
C PHE A 3 -23.11 -8.13 -14.12
N LEU A 4 -21.91 -7.64 -14.45
CA LEU A 4 -20.87 -7.25 -13.48
C LEU A 4 -21.33 -5.96 -12.80
N ILE A 5 -21.87 -6.07 -11.58
CA ILE A 5 -22.03 -4.91 -10.70
C ILE A 5 -20.70 -4.74 -9.96
N ALA A 6 -19.93 -3.73 -10.34
CA ALA A 6 -18.71 -3.38 -9.62
C ALA A 6 -19.08 -2.86 -8.21
N PRO A 7 -18.55 -3.43 -7.12
CA PRO A 7 -18.85 -3.03 -5.74
C PRO A 7 -18.66 -1.52 -5.49
N GLU A 8 -17.74 -0.90 -6.23
CA GLU A 8 -17.43 0.53 -6.16
C GLU A 8 -18.61 1.41 -6.61
N ILE A 9 -19.38 0.97 -7.62
CA ILE A 9 -20.55 1.70 -8.13
C ILE A 9 -21.67 1.69 -7.08
N VAL A 10 -21.85 0.56 -6.38
CA VAL A 10 -22.88 0.42 -5.33
C VAL A 10 -22.50 1.21 -4.08
N ALA A 11 -21.21 1.25 -3.73
CA ALA A 11 -20.71 2.08 -2.63
C ALA A 11 -20.90 3.58 -2.91
N ALA A 12 -20.62 4.03 -4.14
CA ALA A 12 -20.88 5.41 -4.56
C ALA A 12 -22.37 5.76 -4.48
N ALA A 13 -23.25 4.89 -4.98
CA ALA A 13 -24.70 5.07 -4.87
C ALA A 13 -25.19 5.11 -3.40
N GLY A 14 -24.59 4.32 -2.50
CA GLY A 14 -24.86 4.38 -1.07
C GLY A 14 -24.52 5.75 -0.44
N SER A 15 -23.40 6.34 -0.85
CA SER A 15 -22.98 7.68 -0.43
C SER A 15 -23.92 8.79 -0.96
N ASP A 16 -24.35 8.67 -2.22
CA ASP A 16 -25.30 9.60 -2.83
C ASP A 16 -26.65 9.54 -2.12
N LEU A 17 -27.14 8.34 -1.81
CA LEU A 17 -28.36 8.14 -1.03
C LEU A 17 -28.23 8.77 0.36
N ALA A 18 -27.12 8.59 1.07
CA ALA A 18 -26.90 9.22 2.37
C ALA A 18 -26.92 10.76 2.28
N SER A 19 -26.33 11.31 1.21
CA SER A 19 -26.30 12.76 0.95
C SER A 19 -27.69 13.32 0.67
N ILE A 20 -28.50 12.62 -0.15
CA ILE A 20 -29.90 12.98 -0.41
C ILE A 20 -30.71 12.94 0.90
N GLY A 21 -30.53 11.90 1.71
CA GLY A 21 -31.22 11.77 2.99
C GLY A 21 -30.91 12.92 3.95
N ALA A 22 -29.64 13.33 4.03
CA ALA A 22 -29.21 14.48 4.83
C ALA A 22 -29.82 15.80 4.33
N ALA A 23 -29.86 16.01 3.00
CA ALA A 23 -30.46 17.20 2.40
C ALA A 23 -31.97 17.29 2.70
N VAL A 24 -32.70 16.17 2.56
CA VAL A 24 -34.13 16.10 2.89
C VAL A 24 -34.37 16.36 4.37
N HIS A 25 -33.58 15.73 5.26
CA HIS A 25 -33.70 15.95 6.70
C HIS A 25 -33.44 17.42 7.09
N SER A 26 -32.43 18.05 6.49
CA SER A 26 -32.12 19.47 6.70
C SER A 26 -33.27 20.37 6.26
N ALA A 27 -33.84 20.12 5.08
CA ALA A 27 -34.98 20.88 4.56
C ALA A 27 -36.23 20.73 5.43
N THR A 28 -36.56 19.50 5.85
CA THR A 28 -37.68 19.21 6.75
C THR A 28 -37.52 19.89 8.11
N SER A 29 -36.30 19.89 8.66
CA SER A 29 -35.98 20.56 9.92
C SER A 29 -36.13 22.09 9.80
N ALA A 30 -35.61 22.68 8.72
CA ALA A 30 -35.76 24.11 8.44
C ALA A 30 -37.24 24.53 8.28
N ALA A 31 -38.09 23.66 7.73
CA ALA A 31 -39.51 23.91 7.57
C ALA A 31 -40.32 23.78 8.87
N ASN A 32 -39.78 23.19 9.94
CA ASN A 32 -40.55 22.85 11.14
C ASN A 32 -41.21 24.07 11.82
N ALA A 33 -40.41 25.07 12.17
CA ALA A 33 -40.90 26.29 12.82
C ALA A 33 -41.96 27.04 11.98
N PRO A 34 -41.74 27.34 10.68
CA PRO A 34 -42.74 28.07 9.90
C PRO A 34 -44.03 27.28 9.61
N THR A 35 -44.02 25.94 9.65
CA THR A 35 -45.23 25.14 9.40
C THR A 35 -46.01 24.75 10.65
N THR A 36 -45.38 24.76 11.83
CA THR A 36 -46.03 24.37 13.10
C THR A 36 -46.38 25.56 13.99
N GLY A 37 -45.79 26.73 13.74
CA GLY A 37 -46.04 27.97 14.47
C GLY A 37 -46.91 28.96 13.70
N VAL A 38 -47.91 28.49 12.94
CA VAL A 38 -48.76 29.37 12.12
C VAL A 38 -49.64 30.22 13.04
N LEU A 39 -49.57 31.54 12.88
CA LEU A 39 -50.38 32.48 13.64
C LEU A 39 -51.71 32.77 12.94
N ALA A 40 -52.76 33.00 13.72
CA ALA A 40 -54.06 33.44 13.20
C ALA A 40 -53.92 34.81 12.52
N ALA A 41 -54.52 34.97 11.33
CA ALA A 41 -54.45 36.20 10.56
C ALA A 41 -55.27 37.36 11.20
N ALA A 42 -56.30 37.02 11.97
CA ALA A 42 -57.14 37.93 12.73
C ALA A 42 -57.64 37.26 14.03
N ALA A 43 -58.29 38.04 14.90
CA ALA A 43 -58.74 37.59 16.22
C ALA A 43 -60.03 36.76 16.22
N ASP A 44 -60.56 36.44 15.05
CA ASP A 44 -61.78 35.65 14.89
C ASP A 44 -61.52 34.14 14.99
N GLU A 45 -62.56 33.41 15.35
CA GLU A 45 -62.52 31.96 15.55
C GLU A 45 -62.19 31.19 14.27
N VAL A 46 -62.53 31.72 13.09
CA VAL A 46 -62.24 31.07 11.79
C VAL A 46 -60.75 31.17 11.48
N SER A 47 -60.13 32.33 11.65
CA SER A 47 -58.68 32.52 11.53
C SER A 47 -57.90 31.67 12.52
N ALA A 48 -58.38 31.55 13.76
CA ALA A 48 -57.78 30.68 14.78
C ALA A 48 -57.88 29.18 14.39
N ALA A 49 -59.04 28.75 13.90
CA ALA A 49 -59.24 27.36 13.46
C ALA A 49 -58.38 26.99 12.25
N ILE A 50 -58.23 27.90 11.28
CA ILE A 50 -57.38 27.68 10.10
C ILE A 50 -55.90 27.58 10.50
N ALA A 51 -55.42 28.46 11.37
CA ALA A 51 -54.04 28.41 11.87
C ALA A 51 -53.76 27.11 12.65
N ALA A 52 -54.72 26.65 13.45
CA ALA A 52 -54.64 25.37 14.16
C ALA A 52 -54.57 24.18 13.19
N LEU A 53 -55.42 24.16 12.15
CA LEU A 53 -55.43 23.09 11.13
C LEU A 53 -54.07 22.99 10.41
N PHE A 54 -53.51 24.11 9.96
CA PHE A 54 -52.20 24.11 9.30
C PHE A 54 -51.07 23.67 10.24
N SER A 55 -51.12 24.10 11.50
CA SER A 55 -50.13 23.72 12.50
C SER A 55 -50.18 22.21 12.82
N GLU A 56 -51.39 21.63 12.93
CA GLU A 56 -51.59 20.19 13.11
C GLU A 56 -51.11 19.38 11.88
N HIS A 57 -51.40 19.88 10.67
CA HIS A 57 -50.89 19.28 9.44
C HIS A 57 -49.35 19.32 9.39
N GLY A 58 -48.74 20.44 9.78
CA GLY A 58 -47.29 20.58 9.91
C GLY A 58 -46.70 19.59 10.90
N GLN A 59 -47.33 19.41 12.08
CA GLN A 59 -46.89 18.43 13.07
C GLN A 59 -46.97 16.99 12.53
N THR A 60 -48.05 16.65 11.81
CA THR A 60 -48.21 15.34 11.17
C THR A 60 -47.15 15.10 10.09
N PHE A 61 -46.87 16.11 9.25
CA PHE A 61 -45.80 16.05 8.25
C PHE A 61 -44.42 15.82 8.89
N GLN A 62 -44.12 16.49 10.00
CA GLN A 62 -42.87 16.31 10.74
C GLN A 62 -42.76 14.89 11.31
N ALA A 63 -43.84 14.35 11.87
CA ALA A 63 -43.87 12.99 12.41
C ALA A 63 -43.60 11.91 11.33
N ILE A 64 -44.24 12.05 10.16
CA ILE A 64 -44.03 11.13 9.03
C ILE A 64 -42.62 11.30 8.44
N SER A 65 -42.13 12.54 8.33
CA SER A 65 -40.79 12.82 7.80
C SER A 65 -39.68 12.24 8.68
N ALA A 66 -39.88 12.22 10.00
CA ALA A 66 -38.96 11.55 10.93
C ALA A 66 -38.89 10.03 10.65
N GLN A 67 -40.05 9.37 10.45
CA GLN A 67 -40.10 7.94 10.11
C GLN A 67 -39.45 7.66 8.75
N ALA A 68 -39.71 8.50 7.75
CA ALA A 68 -39.10 8.39 6.42
C ALA A 68 -37.58 8.57 6.48
N SER A 69 -37.08 9.50 7.30
CA SER A 69 -35.64 9.71 7.51
C SER A 69 -34.97 8.46 8.10
N THR A 70 -35.59 7.83 9.11
CA THR A 70 -35.07 6.60 9.70
C THR A 70 -35.05 5.45 8.68
N PHE A 71 -36.13 5.28 7.91
CA PHE A 71 -36.17 4.28 6.83
C PHE A 71 -35.07 4.52 5.80
N HIS A 72 -34.89 5.76 5.35
CA HIS A 72 -33.89 6.12 4.35
C HIS A 72 -32.46 5.87 4.85
N GLN A 73 -32.19 6.17 6.12
CA GLN A 73 -30.91 5.85 6.75
C GLN A 73 -30.65 4.34 6.78
N GLN A 74 -31.64 3.54 7.18
CA GLN A 74 -31.54 2.08 7.20
C GLN A 74 -31.34 1.51 5.80
N PHE A 75 -32.01 2.08 4.79
CA PHE A 75 -31.86 1.70 3.40
C PHE A 75 -30.44 1.98 2.88
N ALA A 76 -29.91 3.19 3.10
CA ALA A 76 -28.55 3.55 2.69
C ALA A 76 -27.48 2.70 3.40
N GLN A 77 -27.69 2.38 4.69
CA GLN A 77 -26.84 1.46 5.45
C GLN A 77 -26.87 0.04 4.87
N LEU A 78 -28.04 -0.48 4.50
CA LEU A 78 -28.19 -1.80 3.92
C LEU A 78 -27.49 -1.92 2.55
N ILE A 79 -27.62 -0.90 1.70
CA ILE A 79 -26.92 -0.84 0.40
C ILE A 79 -25.40 -0.85 0.59
N SER A 80 -24.90 -0.06 1.54
CA SER A 80 -23.46 0.01 1.84
C SER A 80 -22.92 -1.32 2.41
N ALA A 81 -23.68 -1.95 3.31
CA ALA A 81 -23.34 -3.25 3.88
C ALA A 81 -23.38 -4.38 2.82
N GLY A 82 -24.31 -4.30 1.87
CA GLY A 82 -24.40 -5.19 0.72
C GLY A 82 -23.17 -5.08 -0.17
N ALA A 83 -22.77 -3.86 -0.54
CA ALA A 83 -21.55 -3.62 -1.34
C ALA A 83 -20.29 -4.19 -0.66
N ALA A 84 -20.12 -3.93 0.64
CA ALA A 84 -19.00 -4.46 1.42
C ALA A 84 -19.01 -5.99 1.49
N SER A 85 -20.18 -6.62 1.57
CA SER A 85 -20.34 -8.07 1.59
C SER A 85 -19.97 -8.71 0.24
N TYR A 86 -20.33 -8.09 -0.88
CA TYR A 86 -19.91 -8.55 -2.22
C TYR A 86 -18.40 -8.37 -2.43
N ALA A 87 -17.84 -7.22 -2.04
CA ALA A 87 -16.38 -7.01 -2.09
C ALA A 87 -15.61 -8.02 -1.20
N ALA A 88 -16.12 -8.30 0.00
CA ALA A 88 -15.55 -9.30 0.89
C ALA A 88 -15.67 -10.72 0.33
N ALA A 89 -16.79 -11.05 -0.34
CA ALA A 89 -16.96 -12.33 -1.02
C ALA A 89 -16.03 -12.49 -2.22
N GLU A 90 -15.78 -11.44 -3.01
CA GLU A 90 -14.79 -11.45 -4.08
C GLU A 90 -13.36 -11.65 -3.53
N ALA A 91 -13.01 -10.94 -2.46
CA ALA A 91 -11.73 -11.13 -1.76
C ALA A 91 -11.58 -12.54 -1.18
N ALA A 92 -12.66 -13.08 -0.60
CA ALA A 92 -12.70 -14.43 -0.04
C ALA A 92 -12.71 -15.52 -1.12
N ASN A 93 -13.17 -15.26 -2.34
CA ASN A 93 -13.16 -16.23 -3.44
C ASN A 93 -11.87 -16.20 -4.28
N ALA A 94 -11.08 -15.11 -4.22
CA ALA A 94 -9.79 -15.04 -4.90
C ALA A 94 -8.71 -15.94 -4.25
N ASN A 95 -8.82 -16.21 -2.94
CA ASN A 95 -7.78 -16.84 -2.13
C ASN A 95 -7.84 -18.38 -1.95
N PRO A 96 -9.01 -19.06 -1.90
CA PRO A 96 -9.09 -20.48 -1.51
C PRO A 96 -8.65 -21.44 -2.62
N LEU A 97 -8.83 -21.08 -3.89
CA LEU A 97 -8.36 -21.91 -5.00
C LEU A 97 -6.82 -21.90 -5.06
N LEU A 98 -6.20 -20.74 -4.87
CA LEU A 98 -4.75 -20.60 -4.83
C LEU A 98 -4.16 -21.34 -3.62
N ALA A 99 -4.81 -21.23 -2.45
CA ALA A 99 -4.43 -21.99 -1.26
C ALA A 99 -4.54 -23.52 -1.48
N LEU A 100 -5.58 -24.00 -2.15
CA LEU A 100 -5.75 -25.42 -2.49
C LEU A 100 -4.68 -25.92 -3.48
N ILE A 101 -4.37 -25.13 -4.51
CA ILE A 101 -3.31 -25.44 -5.48
C ILE A 101 -1.94 -25.47 -4.80
N ASN A 102 -1.69 -24.54 -3.88
CA ASN A 102 -0.41 -24.43 -3.19
C ASN A 102 -0.22 -25.43 -2.04
N ALA A 103 -1.29 -25.88 -1.39
CA ALA A 103 -1.25 -26.77 -0.22
C ALA A 103 -0.31 -27.99 -0.39
N PRO A 104 -0.39 -28.79 -1.48
CA PRO A 104 0.52 -29.92 -1.64
C PRO A 104 2.00 -29.49 -1.79
N PHE A 105 2.29 -28.34 -2.39
CA PHE A 105 3.64 -27.84 -2.58
C PHE A 105 4.20 -27.19 -1.31
N LEU A 106 3.38 -26.47 -0.56
CA LEU A 106 3.72 -25.98 0.77
C LEU A 106 4.04 -27.14 1.71
N ALA A 107 3.24 -28.21 1.69
CA ALA A 107 3.48 -29.40 2.50
C ALA A 107 4.73 -30.18 2.07
N ALA A 108 4.98 -30.33 0.77
CA ALA A 108 6.09 -31.13 0.26
C ALA A 108 7.43 -30.38 0.19
N LEU A 109 7.41 -29.08 -0.12
CA LEU A 109 8.58 -28.28 -0.48
C LEU A 109 8.75 -27.02 0.37
N GLY A 110 7.83 -26.75 1.30
CA GLY A 110 7.85 -25.55 2.14
C GLY A 110 7.66 -24.24 1.35
N ARG A 111 7.19 -24.33 0.10
CA ARG A 111 7.12 -23.18 -0.81
C ARG A 111 5.89 -23.31 -1.73
N PRO A 112 5.14 -22.23 -1.97
CA PRO A 112 3.97 -22.30 -2.84
C PRO A 112 4.38 -22.60 -4.28
N LEU A 113 3.48 -23.19 -5.07
CA LEU A 113 3.69 -23.34 -6.50
C LEU A 113 3.52 -21.99 -7.21
N ILE A 114 2.50 -21.24 -6.82
CA ILE A 114 2.11 -19.96 -7.40
C ILE A 114 1.92 -18.94 -6.27
N GLY A 115 2.49 -17.75 -6.42
CA GLY A 115 2.28 -16.63 -5.50
C GLY A 115 3.59 -15.90 -5.21
N ASP A 116 3.47 -14.64 -4.83
CA ASP A 116 4.64 -13.82 -4.53
C ASP A 116 5.24 -14.20 -3.16
N GLY A 117 6.53 -13.93 -3.02
CA GLY A 117 7.25 -14.10 -1.77
C GLY A 117 6.81 -13.06 -0.74
N ALA A 118 6.78 -13.45 0.53
CA ALA A 118 6.44 -12.53 1.61
C ALA A 118 7.47 -11.40 1.71
N ASP A 119 7.00 -10.17 1.86
CA ASP A 119 7.89 -9.04 2.12
C ASP A 119 8.55 -9.17 3.50
N GLY A 120 9.83 -8.81 3.55
CA GLY A 120 10.57 -8.63 4.77
C GLY A 120 10.02 -7.44 5.58
N THR A 121 10.18 -7.51 6.89
CA THR A 121 9.69 -6.53 7.85
C THR A 121 10.84 -6.02 8.70
N THR A 122 10.68 -4.86 9.31
CA THR A 122 11.61 -4.38 10.33
C THR A 122 11.31 -5.10 11.64
N THR A 123 12.27 -5.85 12.17
CA THR A 123 12.16 -6.51 13.48
C THR A 123 12.04 -5.49 14.61
N VAL A 124 11.63 -5.95 15.80
CA VAL A 124 11.60 -5.14 17.03
C VAL A 124 12.95 -4.53 17.40
N ASN A 125 14.05 -5.12 16.93
CA ASN A 125 15.40 -4.61 17.13
C ASN A 125 15.84 -3.62 16.05
N GLY A 126 14.94 -3.23 15.13
CA GLY A 126 15.24 -2.31 14.04
C GLY A 126 16.01 -2.94 12.87
N ILE A 127 16.12 -4.26 12.80
CA ILE A 127 16.80 -4.95 11.69
C ILE A 127 15.77 -5.37 10.64
N GLY A 128 15.98 -5.00 9.38
CA GLY A 128 15.18 -5.43 8.24
C GLY A 128 15.40 -6.91 7.92
N THR A 129 14.33 -7.71 7.87
CA THR A 129 14.39 -9.11 7.47
C THR A 129 14.41 -9.26 5.95
N ASN A 130 14.91 -10.39 5.47
CA ASN A 130 14.91 -10.68 4.05
C ASN A 130 13.50 -10.94 3.53
N GLY A 131 13.25 -10.56 2.28
CA GLY A 131 12.08 -10.97 1.53
C GLY A 131 12.12 -12.46 1.21
N GLY A 132 10.96 -13.10 1.27
CA GLY A 132 10.77 -14.51 0.96
C GLY A 132 10.88 -14.78 -0.55
N PRO A 133 11.21 -16.02 -0.93
CA PRO A 133 11.18 -16.45 -2.32
C PRO A 133 9.76 -16.48 -2.88
N GLY A 134 9.61 -16.14 -4.17
CA GLY A 134 8.39 -16.35 -4.93
C GLY A 134 8.06 -17.84 -5.11
N GLY A 135 6.84 -18.10 -5.57
CA GLY A 135 6.32 -19.42 -5.87
C GLY A 135 7.19 -20.14 -6.90
N ILE A 136 7.22 -21.47 -6.85
CA ILE A 136 8.13 -22.29 -7.65
C ILE A 136 7.93 -22.05 -9.15
N LEU A 137 6.69 -22.02 -9.62
CA LEU A 137 6.36 -21.86 -11.04
C LEU A 137 6.16 -20.39 -11.40
N TYR A 138 5.35 -19.69 -10.61
CA TYR A 138 5.01 -18.29 -10.86
C TYR A 138 5.02 -17.51 -9.55
N GLY A 139 5.75 -16.42 -9.51
CA GLY A 139 5.78 -15.55 -8.34
C GLY A 139 7.01 -14.66 -8.32
N ASN A 140 6.80 -13.40 -7.98
CA ASN A 140 7.88 -12.46 -7.69
C ASN A 140 8.46 -12.75 -6.30
N GLY A 141 9.73 -12.43 -6.10
CA GLY A 141 10.31 -12.44 -4.76
C GLY A 141 9.82 -11.25 -3.93
N GLY A 142 9.70 -11.45 -2.61
CA GLY A 142 9.29 -10.40 -1.69
C GLY A 142 10.35 -9.31 -1.54
N ARG A 143 9.95 -8.08 -1.29
CA ARG A 143 10.85 -6.97 -0.96
C ARG A 143 11.57 -7.26 0.37
N GLY A 144 12.84 -6.89 0.50
CA GLY A 144 13.55 -6.89 1.78
C GLY A 144 13.09 -5.77 2.71
N GLY A 145 13.01 -6.06 4.00
CA GLY A 145 12.61 -5.09 5.02
C GLY A 145 13.66 -4.00 5.23
N ASP A 146 13.22 -2.80 5.57
CA ASP A 146 14.13 -1.69 5.86
C ASP A 146 14.72 -1.82 7.27
N SER A 147 15.98 -1.45 7.43
CA SER A 147 16.66 -1.38 8.73
C SER A 147 16.59 0.04 9.30
N THR A 148 16.32 0.14 10.60
CA THR A 148 16.32 1.37 11.40
C THR A 148 17.38 1.34 12.50
N LEU A 149 17.96 0.17 12.80
CA LEU A 149 19.07 0.01 13.73
C LEU A 149 20.35 0.64 13.16
N VAL A 150 21.12 1.30 14.01
CA VAL A 150 22.40 1.94 13.63
C VAL A 150 23.32 0.94 12.96
N GLY A 151 23.78 1.29 11.75
CA GLY A 151 24.73 0.48 10.97
C GLY A 151 24.16 -0.83 10.41
N ALA A 152 22.89 -1.16 10.65
CA ALA A 152 22.32 -2.43 10.21
C ALA A 152 22.06 -2.44 8.71
N GLN A 153 22.48 -3.48 8.01
CA GLN A 153 22.18 -3.67 6.59
C GLN A 153 20.67 -3.83 6.37
N GLY A 154 20.15 -3.31 5.26
CA GLY A 154 18.76 -3.56 4.84
C GLY A 154 18.52 -5.02 4.42
N GLY A 155 17.31 -5.51 4.62
CA GLY A 155 16.93 -6.87 4.23
C GLY A 155 17.13 -7.13 2.74
N TRP A 156 17.51 -8.34 2.38
CA TRP A 156 17.72 -8.70 0.98
C TRP A 156 16.37 -8.95 0.31
N GLY A 157 16.23 -8.59 -0.96
CA GLY A 157 15.09 -8.96 -1.77
C GLY A 157 15.07 -10.46 -2.05
N GLY A 158 13.89 -11.06 -2.01
CA GLY A 158 13.68 -12.47 -2.30
C GLY A 158 13.85 -12.79 -3.79
N PRO A 159 14.25 -14.02 -4.15
CA PRO A 159 14.30 -14.43 -5.55
C PRO A 159 12.89 -14.69 -6.11
N GLY A 160 12.70 -14.46 -7.42
CA GLY A 160 11.53 -14.91 -8.17
C GLY A 160 11.51 -16.42 -8.42
N GLY A 161 10.39 -16.92 -8.94
CA GLY A 161 10.15 -18.33 -9.28
C GLY A 161 10.83 -18.81 -10.57
N LEU A 162 10.19 -19.75 -11.28
CA LEU A 162 10.55 -20.02 -12.68
C LEU A 162 10.22 -18.80 -13.56
N ILE A 163 9.03 -18.24 -13.36
CA ILE A 163 8.58 -16.97 -13.92
C ILE A 163 8.29 -16.01 -12.77
N GLY A 164 8.93 -14.84 -12.78
CA GLY A 164 8.69 -13.79 -11.79
C GLY A 164 9.91 -12.92 -11.55
N ASN A 165 9.71 -11.69 -11.10
CA ASN A 165 10.80 -10.76 -10.84
C ASN A 165 11.42 -11.00 -9.47
N GLY A 166 12.67 -10.58 -9.28
CA GLY A 166 13.28 -10.53 -7.96
C GLY A 166 12.73 -9.37 -7.14
N GLY A 167 12.64 -9.56 -5.83
CA GLY A 167 12.20 -8.52 -4.89
C GLY A 167 13.24 -7.42 -4.73
N ALA A 168 12.81 -6.20 -4.43
CA ALA A 168 13.75 -5.11 -4.14
C ALA A 168 14.46 -5.31 -2.79
N GLY A 169 15.69 -4.85 -2.65
CA GLY A 169 16.38 -4.80 -1.36
C GLY A 169 15.83 -3.70 -0.46
N GLY A 170 15.90 -3.91 0.85
CA GLY A 170 15.51 -2.96 1.88
C GLY A 170 16.58 -1.88 2.13
N LYS A 171 16.18 -0.76 2.71
CA LYS A 171 17.08 0.35 3.06
C LYS A 171 17.99 -0.02 4.24
N GLY A 172 19.24 0.43 4.20
CA GLY A 172 20.18 0.36 5.32
C GLY A 172 19.82 1.31 6.47
N GLY A 173 20.14 0.90 7.69
CA GLY A 173 19.94 1.69 8.90
C GLY A 173 20.85 2.91 8.98
N PRO A 174 20.48 3.94 9.77
CA PRO A 174 21.24 5.19 9.83
C PRO A 174 22.63 5.00 10.44
N ALA A 175 23.50 5.98 10.25
CA ALA A 175 24.72 6.11 11.05
C ALA A 175 24.34 6.52 12.49
N GLY A 176 25.23 6.26 13.43
CA GLY A 176 24.96 6.56 14.84
C GLY A 176 26.21 6.50 15.71
N MET A 177 26.04 6.72 17.00
CA MET A 177 27.12 6.54 17.98
C MET A 177 26.85 5.32 18.85
N LEU A 178 27.83 4.42 18.93
CA LEU A 178 27.80 3.26 19.81
C LEU A 178 28.96 3.38 20.79
N ASN A 179 28.65 3.51 22.09
CA ASN A 179 29.63 3.72 23.16
C ASN A 179 30.62 4.88 22.89
N GLY A 180 30.13 5.97 22.31
CA GLY A 180 30.94 7.16 22.00
C GLY A 180 31.81 7.04 20.74
N VAL A 181 31.71 5.94 19.99
CA VAL A 181 32.42 5.73 18.74
C VAL A 181 31.45 5.93 17.56
N PRO A 182 31.80 6.74 16.53
CA PRO A 182 31.00 6.88 15.33
C PRO A 182 30.88 5.53 14.59
N TYR A 183 29.67 5.17 14.23
CA TYR A 183 29.35 3.99 13.43
C TYR A 183 28.76 4.43 12.09
N ALA A 184 29.31 3.89 10.99
CA ALA A 184 28.81 4.16 9.66
C ALA A 184 27.36 3.70 9.51
N ALA A 185 26.64 4.32 8.57
CA ALA A 185 25.31 3.85 8.18
C ALA A 185 25.38 2.45 7.57
N GLY A 186 24.30 1.70 7.75
CA GLY A 186 24.13 0.38 7.17
C GLY A 186 24.01 0.44 5.65
N THR A 187 24.49 -0.60 4.98
CA THR A 187 24.35 -0.73 3.54
C THR A 187 22.90 -1.07 3.16
N GLY A 188 22.51 -0.71 1.94
CA GLY A 188 21.28 -1.20 1.35
C GLY A 188 21.31 -2.72 1.14
N GLY A 189 20.16 -3.35 1.26
CA GLY A 189 19.98 -4.76 0.96
C GLY A 189 20.14 -5.04 -0.53
N PHE A 190 20.60 -6.25 -0.87
CA PHE A 190 20.69 -6.66 -2.28
C PHE A 190 19.31 -6.86 -2.88
N GLY A 191 19.15 -6.54 -4.16
CA GLY A 191 17.98 -6.94 -4.93
C GLY A 191 17.98 -8.45 -5.17
N GLY A 192 16.81 -9.06 -5.14
CA GLY A 192 16.60 -10.48 -5.39
C GLY A 192 16.81 -10.84 -6.85
N ARG A 193 17.18 -12.09 -7.13
CA ARG A 193 17.28 -12.57 -8.51
C ARG A 193 15.92 -12.68 -9.18
N GLY A 194 15.87 -12.35 -10.46
CA GLY A 194 14.74 -12.67 -11.33
C GLY A 194 14.55 -14.17 -11.51
N GLY A 195 13.41 -14.53 -12.09
CA GLY A 195 13.01 -15.90 -12.28
C GLY A 195 13.93 -16.64 -13.25
N PHE A 196 14.01 -17.95 -13.08
CA PHE A 196 14.97 -18.77 -13.83
C PHE A 196 14.76 -18.68 -15.34
N LEU A 197 13.50 -18.74 -15.80
CA LEU A 197 13.15 -18.66 -17.21
C LEU A 197 12.87 -17.21 -17.62
N TYR A 198 11.99 -16.51 -16.90
CA TYR A 198 11.64 -15.13 -17.21
C TYR A 198 11.47 -14.32 -15.93
N GLY A 199 12.14 -13.17 -15.89
CA GLY A 199 11.99 -12.22 -14.80
C GLY A 199 13.18 -11.30 -14.68
N ASN A 200 12.90 -10.05 -14.35
CA ASN A 200 13.92 -9.06 -14.06
C ASN A 200 14.49 -9.27 -12.66
N GLY A 201 15.75 -8.91 -12.47
CA GLY A 201 16.31 -8.78 -11.13
C GLY A 201 15.70 -7.61 -10.37
N GLY A 202 15.60 -7.76 -9.04
CA GLY A 202 15.08 -6.71 -8.16
C GLY A 202 16.07 -5.57 -7.97
N ALA A 203 15.59 -4.35 -7.71
CA ALA A 203 16.48 -3.22 -7.41
C ALA A 203 17.21 -3.41 -6.08
N GLY A 204 18.43 -2.91 -5.96
CA GLY A 204 19.13 -2.82 -4.69
C GLY A 204 18.50 -1.76 -3.77
N GLY A 205 18.56 -1.97 -2.47
CA GLY A 205 18.08 -1.03 -1.46
C GLY A 205 18.99 0.17 -1.30
N ALA A 206 18.45 1.29 -0.83
CA ALA A 206 19.27 2.47 -0.57
C ALA A 206 20.17 2.28 0.66
N GLY A 207 21.34 2.91 0.65
CA GLY A 207 22.21 3.01 1.83
C GLY A 207 21.58 3.88 2.93
N GLY A 208 22.00 3.65 4.17
CA GLY A 208 21.53 4.41 5.32
C GLY A 208 22.03 5.85 5.36
N PHE A 209 21.23 6.73 5.95
CA PHE A 209 21.55 8.15 6.10
C PHE A 209 22.57 8.40 7.22
N SER A 210 23.42 9.43 7.09
CA SER A 210 24.38 9.82 8.13
C SER A 210 24.13 11.23 8.67
N ALA A 211 23.95 11.35 9.99
CA ALA A 211 23.85 12.63 10.72
C ALA A 211 24.54 12.61 12.09
N VAL A 212 25.75 12.04 12.13
CA VAL A 212 26.61 12.04 13.33
C VAL A 212 28.02 12.46 12.93
N ALA A 213 28.77 13.17 13.78
CA ALA A 213 30.12 13.65 13.46
C ALA A 213 31.07 12.52 13.04
N GLY A 214 31.76 12.71 11.91
CA GLY A 214 32.62 11.72 11.28
C GLY A 214 31.86 10.55 10.63
N GLY A 215 30.54 10.66 10.49
CA GLY A 215 29.68 9.62 9.96
C GLY A 215 29.81 9.43 8.45
N ILE A 216 29.63 8.20 7.99
CA ILE A 216 29.65 7.85 6.57
C ILE A 216 28.27 7.30 6.21
N GLY A 217 27.68 7.82 5.12
CA GLY A 217 26.45 7.32 4.53
C GLY A 217 26.64 5.89 4.01
N GLY A 218 25.60 5.08 4.11
CA GLY A 218 25.65 3.68 3.74
C GLY A 218 25.84 3.49 2.24
N ILE A 219 26.50 2.41 1.82
CA ILE A 219 26.59 2.06 0.40
C ILE A 219 25.23 1.51 -0.07
N GLY A 220 24.80 1.87 -1.27
CA GLY A 220 23.62 1.30 -1.90
C GLY A 220 23.78 -0.19 -2.20
N GLY A 221 22.69 -0.95 -2.08
CA GLY A 221 22.67 -2.38 -2.37
C GLY A 221 22.88 -2.65 -3.86
N ARG A 222 23.52 -3.76 -4.19
CA ARG A 222 23.58 -4.25 -5.58
C ARG A 222 22.18 -4.68 -6.05
N GLY A 223 21.83 -4.39 -7.30
CA GLY A 223 20.66 -4.97 -7.95
C GLY A 223 20.78 -6.48 -8.18
N GLY A 224 19.64 -7.15 -8.27
CA GLY A 224 19.57 -8.58 -8.54
C GLY A 224 19.83 -8.90 -10.01
N ASP A 225 20.33 -10.10 -10.29
CA ASP A 225 20.50 -10.55 -11.68
C ASP A 225 19.17 -11.05 -12.25
N ALA A 226 18.99 -10.92 -13.56
CA ALA A 226 18.10 -11.80 -14.31
C ALA A 226 18.85 -13.11 -14.67
N VAL A 227 18.11 -14.16 -15.04
CA VAL A 227 18.69 -15.48 -15.33
C VAL A 227 18.72 -15.76 -16.83
N LEU A 228 17.60 -16.17 -17.44
CA LEU A 228 17.56 -16.44 -18.88
C LEU A 228 16.99 -15.27 -19.68
N PHE A 229 15.75 -14.87 -19.41
CA PHE A 229 15.13 -13.70 -20.02
C PHE A 229 14.80 -12.65 -18.96
N GLY A 230 15.32 -11.44 -19.11
CA GLY A 230 15.02 -10.30 -18.24
C GLY A 230 16.18 -9.33 -18.09
N ALA A 231 15.88 -8.14 -17.60
CA ALA A 231 16.87 -7.14 -17.25
C ALA A 231 17.42 -7.36 -15.84
N GLY A 232 18.68 -7.03 -15.63
CA GLY A 232 19.24 -6.91 -14.30
C GLY A 232 18.60 -5.75 -13.54
N GLY A 233 18.46 -5.90 -12.22
CA GLY A 233 17.94 -4.85 -11.36
C GLY A 233 18.94 -3.71 -11.19
N ASN A 234 18.45 -2.48 -11.03
CA ASN A 234 19.31 -1.34 -10.76
C ASN A 234 19.97 -1.43 -9.37
N GLY A 235 21.17 -0.88 -9.22
CA GLY A 235 21.78 -0.66 -7.93
C GLY A 235 21.02 0.39 -7.12
N GLY A 236 21.02 0.23 -5.79
CA GLY A 236 20.42 1.19 -4.87
C GLY A 236 21.27 2.45 -4.72
N ALA A 237 20.63 3.57 -4.37
CA ALA A 237 21.35 4.80 -4.10
C ALA A 237 22.24 4.67 -2.85
N GLY A 238 23.38 5.37 -2.83
CA GLY A 238 24.14 5.59 -1.62
C GLY A 238 23.39 6.48 -0.64
N GLY A 239 23.69 6.34 0.65
CA GLY A 239 23.07 7.13 1.71
C GLY A 239 23.61 8.56 1.76
N ASP A 240 22.71 9.51 1.91
CA ASP A 240 23.06 10.92 2.07
C ASP A 240 23.79 11.17 3.40
N ALA A 241 24.49 12.30 3.49
CA ALA A 241 25.21 12.70 4.69
C ALA A 241 25.01 14.18 5.04
N ASP A 242 24.52 14.42 6.24
CA ASP A 242 24.34 15.74 6.86
C ASP A 242 25.70 16.42 7.07
N GLN A 243 25.86 17.59 6.46
CA GLN A 243 27.10 18.38 6.48
C GLN A 243 27.19 19.34 7.67
N THR A 244 26.12 19.48 8.48
CA THR A 244 26.19 20.22 9.75
C THR A 244 27.12 19.55 10.76
N PHE A 245 27.38 18.25 10.59
CA PHE A 245 28.32 17.47 11.38
C PHE A 245 29.69 17.36 10.69
N PRO A 246 30.78 17.77 11.36
CA PRO A 246 32.11 17.74 10.76
C PRO A 246 32.56 16.34 10.34
N GLY A 247 33.16 16.22 9.15
CA GLY A 247 33.79 15.00 8.67
C GLY A 247 32.86 14.02 7.95
N ASN A 248 31.58 14.36 7.80
CA ASN A 248 30.58 13.50 7.20
C ASN A 248 30.77 13.30 5.70
N LYS A 249 30.53 12.07 5.23
CA LYS A 249 30.68 11.72 3.80
C LYS A 249 29.47 10.93 3.31
N PRO A 250 28.92 11.25 2.13
CA PRO A 250 27.88 10.44 1.52
C PRO A 250 28.38 9.04 1.13
N GLY A 251 27.47 8.09 1.05
CA GLY A 251 27.73 6.73 0.59
C GLY A 251 27.76 6.60 -0.93
N TYR A 252 28.40 5.55 -1.42
CA TYR A 252 28.42 5.23 -2.85
C TYR A 252 27.13 4.52 -3.29
N GLY A 253 26.75 4.71 -4.54
CA GLY A 253 25.70 3.91 -5.17
C GLY A 253 26.10 2.43 -5.32
N GLY A 254 25.09 1.57 -5.33
CA GLY A 254 25.26 0.13 -5.55
C GLY A 254 25.45 -0.21 -7.02
N TYR A 255 26.05 -1.38 -7.30
CA TYR A 255 26.16 -1.88 -8.66
C TYR A 255 24.82 -2.38 -9.20
N GLY A 256 24.61 -2.26 -10.51
CA GLY A 256 23.50 -2.96 -11.17
C GLY A 256 23.70 -4.48 -11.21
N GLY A 257 22.60 -5.19 -11.38
CA GLY A 257 22.58 -6.63 -11.61
C GLY A 257 22.86 -6.99 -13.06
N ALA A 258 23.25 -8.24 -13.31
CA ALA A 258 23.45 -8.73 -14.66
C ALA A 258 22.11 -8.92 -15.39
N GLY A 259 22.08 -8.62 -16.68
CA GLY A 259 20.98 -9.00 -17.57
C GLY A 259 20.93 -10.52 -17.77
N GLY A 260 19.78 -11.02 -18.20
CA GLY A 260 19.60 -12.43 -18.50
C GLY A 260 20.41 -12.83 -19.73
N GLY A 261 20.67 -14.12 -19.87
CA GLY A 261 21.19 -14.70 -21.10
C GLY A 261 22.10 -15.89 -20.87
N ILE A 262 22.41 -16.56 -21.96
CA ILE A 262 23.42 -17.62 -21.98
C ILE A 262 24.75 -16.92 -22.31
N PRO A 263 25.77 -16.98 -21.43
CA PRO A 263 27.04 -16.30 -21.67
C PRO A 263 27.60 -16.63 -23.06
N ASN A 264 27.96 -15.59 -23.82
CA ASN A 264 28.51 -15.66 -25.19
C ASN A 264 27.53 -16.09 -26.31
N LEU A 265 26.23 -16.16 -26.04
CA LEU A 265 25.20 -16.46 -27.04
C LEU A 265 24.14 -15.35 -27.04
N TRP A 266 24.13 -14.58 -28.13
CA TRP A 266 23.11 -13.59 -28.51
C TRP A 266 22.79 -12.54 -27.43
N PRO A 267 23.81 -11.74 -27.01
CA PRO A 267 23.71 -10.84 -25.85
C PRO A 267 22.63 -9.75 -25.98
N GLU A 268 22.23 -9.38 -27.20
CA GLU A 268 21.19 -8.35 -27.40
C GLU A 268 19.76 -8.87 -27.22
N LEU A 269 19.55 -10.19 -27.11
CA LEU A 269 18.21 -10.79 -27.04
C LEU A 269 17.66 -10.91 -25.61
N PHE A 270 18.54 -11.01 -24.60
CA PHE A 270 18.18 -11.57 -23.30
C PHE A 270 17.97 -10.56 -22.16
N GLY A 271 18.27 -9.28 -22.39
CA GLY A 271 17.93 -8.15 -21.52
C GLY A 271 19.16 -7.38 -20.97
N PRO A 272 19.04 -6.06 -20.74
CA PRO A 272 20.18 -5.23 -20.34
C PRO A 272 20.62 -5.48 -18.89
N THR A 273 21.87 -5.15 -18.58
CA THR A 273 22.35 -5.05 -17.20
C THR A 273 21.72 -3.85 -16.50
N GLY A 274 21.45 -3.97 -15.20
CA GLY A 274 20.92 -2.88 -14.40
C GLY A 274 21.90 -1.71 -14.31
N ALA A 275 21.37 -0.51 -14.11
CA ALA A 275 22.17 0.69 -13.94
C ALA A 275 22.86 0.71 -12.56
N LEU A 276 23.96 1.46 -12.47
CA LEU A 276 24.56 1.83 -11.19
C LEU A 276 23.60 2.74 -10.41
N GLY A 277 23.55 2.57 -9.10
CA GLY A 277 22.88 3.49 -8.21
C GLY A 277 23.61 4.84 -8.15
N THR A 278 22.87 5.89 -7.84
CA THR A 278 23.47 7.22 -7.61
C THR A 278 24.23 7.24 -6.29
N ASN A 279 25.31 8.01 -6.22
CA ASN A 279 25.95 8.31 -4.93
C ASN A 279 25.00 9.13 -4.06
N GLY A 280 25.12 8.97 -2.75
CA GLY A 280 24.46 9.83 -1.79
C GLY A 280 24.94 11.28 -1.94
N GLN A 281 24.10 12.21 -1.50
CA GLN A 281 24.34 13.63 -1.58
C GLN A 281 24.75 14.20 -0.21
N PRO A 282 25.60 15.23 -0.20
CA PRO A 282 25.75 16.07 0.97
C PRO A 282 24.44 16.85 1.18
N VAL A 283 23.86 16.79 2.38
CA VAL A 283 22.65 17.55 2.72
C VAL A 283 22.93 18.56 3.85
N PRO A 284 22.33 19.77 3.80
CA PRO A 284 22.46 20.77 4.84
C PRO A 284 21.61 20.46 6.08
#